data_AF-A0A7S3J1U4-F1
#
_entry.id   AF-A0A7S3J1U4-F1
#
_cell.length_a   1.000
_cell.length_b   1.000
_cell.length_c   1.000
_cell.angle_alpha   90.00
_cell.angle_beta   90.00
_cell.angle_gamma   90.00
#
_symmetry.space_group_name_H-M   'P 1'
#
loop_
_entity.id
_entity.type
_entity.pdbx_description
1 polymer ?
#
loop_
_entity_poly.entity_id
_entity_poly.type
_entity_poly.pdbx_seq_one_letter_code
_entity_poly.pdbx_strand_id
1 'polypeptide(L)'
;GIVIGSSLVVTPFSMLPSMFSNEAHVVTINMEKIKHIKRLNADSSIFLEGKCDEVINELLKDLGWEAEFEEFIQKTKEQQANKIEEEKTKLAEEARLAEETKQAEELKDLAAEQ
;
A
#
# COMPACT_ATOMS: atom_id res chain seq x y z
N GLY A 1 -0.88 -20.35 -4.84
CA GLY A 1 -0.95 -19.20 -3.91
C GLY A 1 0.37 -18.46 -3.94
N ILE A 2 0.39 -17.16 -3.65
CA ILE A 2 1.63 -16.36 -3.60
C ILE A 2 1.72 -15.67 -2.24
N VAL A 3 2.89 -15.76 -1.59
CA VAL A 3 3.24 -15.06 -0.36
C VAL A 3 4.40 -14.12 -0.67
N ILE A 4 4.27 -12.83 -0.36
CA ILE A 4 5.25 -11.80 -0.73
C ILE A 4 5.57 -10.94 0.49
N GLY A 5 6.86 -10.67 0.73
CA GLY A 5 7.31 -9.60 1.63
C GLY A 5 6.89 -9.74 3.11
N SER A 6 6.73 -10.97 3.60
CA SER A 6 6.30 -11.21 4.99
C SER A 6 7.15 -12.29 5.65
N SER A 7 7.54 -12.06 6.90
CA SER A 7 8.18 -13.08 7.74
C SER A 7 7.18 -14.06 8.35
N LEU A 8 5.87 -13.74 8.30
CA LEU A 8 4.78 -14.56 8.85
C LEU A 8 5.02 -15.03 10.29
N VAL A 9 5.51 -14.13 11.16
CA VAL A 9 5.69 -14.40 12.60
C VAL A 9 4.47 -14.03 13.43
N VAL A 10 3.58 -13.19 12.90
CA VAL A 10 2.41 -12.67 13.64
C VAL A 10 1.20 -13.58 13.46
N THR A 11 0.64 -14.04 14.57
CA THR A 11 -0.62 -14.81 14.62
C THR A 11 -1.80 -13.84 14.64
N PRO A 12 -2.90 -14.12 13.90
CA PRO A 12 -3.20 -15.36 13.17
C PRO A 12 -2.75 -15.39 11.71
N PHE A 13 -2.16 -14.32 11.16
CA PHE A 13 -1.77 -14.23 9.75
C PHE A 13 -0.77 -15.31 9.31
N SER A 14 0.13 -15.72 10.20
CA SER A 14 1.07 -16.84 9.99
C SER A 14 0.40 -18.17 9.65
N MET A 15 -0.90 -18.32 9.97
CA MET A 15 -1.66 -19.54 9.70
C MET A 15 -2.22 -19.60 8.27
N LEU A 16 -2.32 -18.47 7.55
CA LEU A 16 -2.95 -18.41 6.23
C LEU A 16 -2.33 -19.38 5.22
N PRO A 17 -1.00 -19.53 5.11
CA PRO A 17 -0.45 -20.49 4.16
C PRO A 17 -0.86 -21.93 4.43
N SER A 18 -1.12 -22.29 5.68
CA SER A 18 -1.57 -23.63 6.06
C SER A 18 -2.97 -23.96 5.54
N MET A 19 -3.73 -22.96 5.09
CA MET A 19 -5.07 -23.13 4.51
C MET A 19 -5.03 -23.39 3.00
N PHE A 20 -3.87 -23.28 2.35
CA PHE A 20 -3.75 -23.60 0.93
C PHE A 20 -3.94 -25.11 0.69
N SER A 21 -4.67 -25.47 -0.37
CA SER A 21 -4.84 -26.86 -0.80
C SER A 21 -3.49 -27.54 -1.02
N ASN A 22 -3.41 -28.83 -0.70
CA ASN A 22 -2.17 -29.58 -0.85
C ASN A 22 -1.71 -29.69 -2.31
N GLU A 23 -2.65 -29.66 -3.25
CA GLU A 23 -2.43 -29.74 -4.70
C GLU A 23 -1.93 -28.42 -5.31
N ALA A 24 -2.11 -27.30 -4.61
CA ALA A 24 -1.78 -25.99 -5.15
C ALA A 24 -0.28 -25.69 -5.01
N HIS A 25 0.38 -25.28 -6.10
CA HIS A 25 1.71 -24.70 -6.01
C HIS A 25 1.69 -23.40 -5.21
N VAL A 26 2.72 -23.22 -4.37
CA VAL A 26 2.88 -22.02 -3.54
C VAL A 26 4.20 -21.35 -3.89
N VAL A 27 4.14 -20.07 -4.24
CA VAL A 27 5.33 -19.26 -4.51
C VAL A 27 5.55 -18.33 -3.33
N THR A 28 6.77 -18.28 -2.81
CA THR A 28 7.17 -17.33 -1.77
C THR A 28 8.25 -16.42 -2.33
N ILE A 29 8.01 -15.11 -2.31
CA ILE A 29 8.96 -14.07 -2.70
C ILE A 29 9.37 -13.32 -1.44
N ASN A 30 10.60 -13.52 -0.99
CA ASN A 30 11.12 -12.84 0.19
C ASN A 30 12.65 -12.82 0.18
N MET A 31 13.24 -11.92 0.97
CA MET A 31 14.69 -11.86 1.12
C MET A 31 15.24 -13.09 1.85
N GLU A 32 14.43 -13.73 2.71
CA GLU A 32 14.83 -14.90 3.48
C GLU A 32 13.74 -15.97 3.45
N LYS A 33 14.17 -17.25 3.46
CA LYS A 33 13.25 -18.39 3.45
C LYS A 33 12.52 -18.54 4.78
N ILE A 34 11.20 -18.70 4.71
CA ILE A 34 10.32 -18.87 5.89
C ILE A 34 10.33 -20.32 6.35
N LYS A 35 11.14 -20.66 7.35
CA LYS A 35 11.40 -22.06 7.74
C LYS A 35 10.35 -22.67 8.68
N HIS A 36 9.64 -21.87 9.47
CA HIS A 36 8.72 -22.37 10.49
C HIS A 36 7.36 -22.83 9.96
N ILE A 37 7.06 -22.56 8.68
CA ILE A 37 5.78 -22.91 8.07
C ILE A 37 5.96 -24.09 7.11
N LYS A 38 5.52 -25.28 7.54
CA LYS A 38 5.67 -26.53 6.77
C LYS A 38 5.12 -26.42 5.34
N ARG A 39 3.95 -25.79 5.15
CA ARG A 39 3.33 -25.68 3.83
C ARG A 39 4.21 -24.93 2.82
N LEU A 40 4.93 -23.90 3.25
CA LEU A 40 5.83 -23.11 2.40
C LEU A 40 7.16 -23.82 2.09
N ASN A 41 7.42 -24.96 2.73
CA ASN A 41 8.62 -25.77 2.56
C ASN A 41 8.30 -27.15 1.95
N ALA A 42 7.07 -27.37 1.48
CA ALA A 42 6.70 -28.59 0.77
C ALA A 42 7.31 -28.63 -0.63
N ASP A 43 7.45 -29.82 -1.23
CA ASP A 43 8.04 -29.99 -2.57
C ASP A 43 7.28 -29.25 -3.68
N SER A 44 5.98 -29.00 -3.47
CA SER A 44 5.16 -28.19 -4.39
C SER A 44 5.38 -26.68 -4.24
N SER A 45 6.29 -26.24 -3.36
CA SER A 45 6.57 -24.83 -3.09
C SER A 45 7.84 -24.35 -3.79
N ILE A 46 7.78 -23.12 -4.30
CA ILE A 46 8.88 -22.43 -4.96
C ILE A 46 9.25 -21.23 -4.12
N PHE A 47 10.54 -21.07 -3.82
CA PHE A 47 11.08 -19.91 -3.12
C PHE A 47 11.90 -19.08 -4.09
N LEU A 48 11.51 -17.82 -4.26
CA LEU A 48 12.22 -16.82 -5.03
C LEU A 48 12.88 -15.85 -4.03
N GLU A 49 14.20 -15.93 -3.95
CA GLU A 49 15.00 -15.12 -3.04
C GLU A 49 15.30 -13.76 -3.67
N GLY A 50 15.03 -12.68 -2.93
CA GLY A 50 15.38 -11.33 -3.37
C GLY A 50 14.44 -10.25 -2.86
N LYS A 51 14.66 -9.02 -3.35
CA LYS A 51 13.72 -7.93 -3.12
C LYS A 51 12.44 -8.17 -3.91
N CYS A 52 11.31 -7.90 -3.29
CA CYS A 52 10.01 -8.17 -3.89
C CYS A 52 9.84 -7.43 -5.21
N ASP A 53 10.23 -6.15 -5.28
CA ASP A 53 10.08 -5.34 -6.48
C ASP A 53 10.93 -5.86 -7.66
N GLU A 54 12.16 -6.30 -7.39
CA GLU A 54 13.07 -6.84 -8.42
C GLU A 54 12.50 -8.13 -9.00
N VAL A 55 12.06 -9.06 -8.15
CA VAL A 55 11.47 -10.34 -8.57
C VAL A 55 10.14 -10.12 -9.32
N ILE A 56 9.32 -9.17 -8.89
CA ILE A 56 8.06 -8.85 -9.57
C ILE A 56 8.33 -8.22 -10.94
N ASN A 57 9.34 -7.36 -11.09
CA ASN A 57 9.72 -6.82 -12.38
C ASN A 57 10.16 -7.91 -13.36
N GLU A 58 10.95 -8.88 -12.90
CA GLU A 58 11.32 -10.05 -13.72
C GLU A 58 10.08 -10.88 -14.12
N LEU A 59 9.16 -11.11 -13.18
CA LEU A 59 7.91 -11.82 -13.46
C LEU A 59 7.04 -11.07 -14.49
N LEU A 60 6.93 -9.74 -14.38
CA LEU A 60 6.17 -8.93 -15.33
C LEU A 60 6.79 -8.99 -16.73
N LYS A 61 8.11 -9.00 -16.82
CA LYS A 61 8.84 -9.18 -18.09
C LYS A 61 8.54 -10.53 -18.72
N ASP A 62 8.60 -11.60 -17.95
CA ASP A 62 8.33 -12.96 -18.44
C ASP A 62 6.86 -13.14 -18.87
N LEU A 63 5.93 -12.43 -18.22
CA LEU A 63 4.52 -12.41 -18.58
C LEU A 63 4.18 -11.44 -19.73
N GLY A 64 5.11 -10.55 -20.10
CA GLY A 64 4.88 -9.51 -21.10
C GLY A 64 3.97 -8.37 -20.62
N TRP A 65 3.90 -8.13 -19.31
CA TRP A 65 3.03 -7.13 -18.67
C TRP A 65 3.76 -5.83 -18.25
N GLU A 66 5.04 -5.66 -18.59
CA GLU A 66 5.84 -4.50 -18.18
C GLU A 66 5.18 -3.16 -18.55
N ALA A 67 4.71 -3.02 -19.79
CA ALA A 67 4.14 -1.77 -20.28
C ALA A 67 2.80 -1.43 -19.59
N GLU A 68 1.91 -2.42 -19.46
CA GLU A 68 0.61 -2.24 -18.78
C GLU A 68 0.79 -1.90 -17.30
N PHE A 69 1.76 -2.56 -16.64
CA PHE A 69 2.06 -2.29 -15.24
C PHE A 69 2.65 -0.89 -15.03
N GLU A 70 3.59 -0.45 -15.88
CA GLU A 70 4.17 0.90 -15.79
C GLU A 70 3.10 1.98 -16.02
N GLU A 71 2.21 1.80 -17.00
CA GLU A 71 1.08 2.71 -17.23
C GLU A 71 0.16 2.79 -16.00
N PHE A 72 -0.16 1.64 -15.41
CA PHE A 72 -0.98 1.57 -14.21
C PHE A 72 -0.34 2.29 -13.01
N ILE A 73 0.98 2.11 -12.82
CA ILE A 73 1.75 2.79 -11.77
C ILE A 73 1.75 4.30 -12.00
N GLN A 74 2.00 4.75 -13.23
CA GLN A 74 2.05 6.17 -13.56
C GLN A 74 0.70 6.85 -13.32
N LYS A 75 -0.39 6.23 -13.80
CA LYS A 75 -1.75 6.70 -13.55
C LYS A 75 -2.09 6.77 -12.06
N THR A 76 -1.67 5.76 -11.29
CA THR A 76 -1.89 5.74 -9.84
C THR A 76 -1.15 6.89 -9.14
N LYS A 77 0.10 7.17 -9.55
CA LYS A 77 0.89 8.29 -9.01
C LYS A 77 0.24 9.64 -9.30
N GLU A 78 -0.24 9.84 -10.53
CA GLU A 78 -0.96 11.06 -10.93
C GLU A 78 -2.25 11.25 -10.12
N GLN A 79 -3.04 10.20 -9.96
CA GLN A 79 -4.26 10.25 -9.14
C GLN A 79 -3.96 10.61 -7.67
N GLN A 80 -2.89 10.04 -7.10
CA GLN A 80 -2.45 10.37 -5.75
C GLN A 80 -1.99 11.83 -5.63
N ALA A 81 -1.21 12.33 -6.60
CA ALA A 81 -0.75 13.72 -6.61
C ALA A 81 -1.93 14.70 -6.67
N ASN A 82 -2.89 14.46 -7.57
CA ASN A 82 -4.08 15.29 -7.70
C ASN A 82 -4.90 15.31 -6.41
N LYS A 83 -5.10 14.14 -5.77
CA LYS A 83 -5.84 14.04 -4.52
C LYS A 83 -5.17 14.82 -3.38
N ILE A 84 -3.83 14.76 -3.30
CA ILE A 84 -3.06 15.53 -2.30
C ILE A 84 -3.20 17.04 -2.56
N GLU A 85 -3.19 17.47 -3.82
CA GLU A 85 -3.35 18.89 -4.17
C GLU A 85 -4.76 19.41 -3.86
N GLU A 86 -5.80 18.61 -4.16
CA GLU A 86 -7.19 18.91 -3.80
C GLU A 86 -7.37 19.02 -2.28
N GLU A 87 -6.83 18.07 -1.51
CA GLU A 87 -6.90 18.08 -0.05
C GLU A 87 -6.18 19.31 0.54
N LYS A 88 -4.99 19.66 0.01
CA LYS A 88 -4.27 20.88 0.41
C LYS A 88 -5.06 22.15 0.12
N THR A 89 -5.70 22.23 -1.03
CA THR A 89 -6.49 23.41 -1.43
C THR A 89 -7.69 23.59 -0.49
N LYS A 90 -8.40 22.50 -0.19
CA LYS A 90 -9.52 22.52 0.76
C LYS A 90 -9.09 22.95 2.16
N LEU A 91 -8.00 22.37 2.68
CA LEU A 91 -7.44 22.74 3.98
C LEU A 91 -7.04 24.22 4.06
N ALA A 92 -6.48 24.77 2.97
CA ALA A 92 -6.11 26.19 2.92
C ALA A 92 -7.34 27.12 2.90
N GLU A 93 -8.39 26.74 2.17
CA GLU A 93 -9.63 27.51 2.10
C GLU A 93 -10.41 27.47 3.43
N GLU A 94 -10.48 26.30 4.08
CA GLU A 94 -11.05 26.14 5.42
C GLU A 94 -10.30 26.97 6.47
N ALA A 95 -8.96 26.98 6.42
CA ALA A 95 -8.15 27.79 7.32
C ALA A 95 -8.41 29.30 7.13
N ARG A 96 -8.52 29.77 5.88
CA ARG A 96 -8.83 31.17 5.58
C ARG A 96 -10.22 31.56 6.10
N LEU A 97 -11.22 30.70 5.87
CA LEU A 97 -12.58 30.96 6.31
C LEU A 97 -12.70 31.00 7.85
N ALA A 98 -11.97 30.13 8.54
CA ALA A 98 -11.91 30.11 10.00
C ALA A 98 -11.27 31.40 10.56
N GLU A 99 -10.22 31.91 9.92
CA GLU A 99 -9.57 33.16 10.30
C GLU A 99 -10.48 34.38 10.06
N GLU A 100 -11.15 34.44 8.90
CA GLU A 100 -12.13 35.47 8.58
C GLU A 100 -13.31 35.47 9.58
N THR A 101 -13.80 34.28 9.96
CA THR A 101 -14.90 34.13 10.93
C THR A 101 -14.50 34.64 12.31
N LYS A 102 -13.28 34.30 12.76
CA LYS A 102 -12.75 34.75 14.05
C LYS A 102 -12.59 36.27 14.10
N GLN A 103 -12.05 36.87 13.04
CA GLN A 103 -11.93 38.33 12.95
C GLN A 103 -13.29 39.03 12.97
N ALA A 104 -14.30 38.47 12.30
CA ALA A 104 -15.65 39.02 12.28
C ALA A 104 -16.37 38.91 13.63
N GLU A 105 -16.11 37.87 14.42
CA GLU A 105 -16.61 37.75 15.81
C GLU A 105 -15.97 38.79 16.72
N GLU A 106 -14.63 38.92 16.68
CA GLU A 106 -13.89 39.91 17.49
C GLU A 106 -14.36 41.37 17.21
N LEU A 107 -14.67 41.70 15.96
CA LEU A 107 -15.20 43.02 15.58
C LEU A 107 -16.64 43.26 16.08
N LYS A 108 -17.47 42.22 16.16
CA LYS A 108 -18.85 42.33 16.66
C LYS A 108 -18.87 42.53 18.16
N ASP A 109 -18.00 41.85 18.90
CA ASP A 109 -17.91 42.01 20.36
C ASP A 109 -17.47 43.43 20.73
N LEU A 110 -16.50 44.00 20.02
CA LEU A 110 -16.04 45.37 20.25
C LEU A 110 -17.11 46.44 19.93
N ALA A 111 -17.98 46.17 18.94
CA ALA A 111 -19.07 47.07 18.56
C ALA A 111 -20.28 47.00 19.49
N ALA A 112 -20.43 45.91 20.26
CA ALA A 112 -21.51 45.74 21.23
C ALA A 112 -21.23 46.42 22.59
N GLU A 113 -19.97 46.81 22.84
CA GLU A 113 -19.53 47.49 24.07
C GLU A 113 -19.50 49.04 23.97
N GLN A 114 -19.92 49.64 22.85
CA GLN A 114 -20.06 51.11 22.65
C GLN A 114 -21.52 51.55 22.60
#